data_AF-A0A357HDF5-F1
#
_entry.id   AF-A0A357HDF5-F1
#
_cell.length_a   1.000
_cell.length_b   1.000
_cell.length_c   1.000
_cell.angle_alpha   90.00
_cell.angle_beta   90.00
_cell.angle_gamma   90.00
#
_symmetry.space_group_name_H-M   'P 1'
#
loop_
_entity.id
_entity.type
_entity.pdbx_description
1 polymer ?
#
loop_
_entity_poly.entity_id
_entity_poly.type
_entity_poly.pdbx_seq_one_letter_code
_entity_poly.pdbx_strand_id
1 'polypeptide(L)'
;VNIPTGFDVDYDTTFGFPKVRRDTIVDTTLTIVMFLEELGRNDTLFIQHKKFAEYVEKPNFVAKIASESKERSELTNYYDSYQPNEAMLHCPLTNELYKIDVADDKNSVRVASPITDLYKESRYLIFSFKAHNHGYINDGIRSWD
;
A
#
# COMPACT_ATOMS: atom_id res chain seq x y z
N VAL A 1 -7.67 33.74 -27.34
CA VAL A 1 -7.84 32.28 -27.26
C VAL A 1 -9.08 32.01 -26.42
N ASN A 2 -10.03 31.22 -26.92
CA ASN A 2 -11.28 30.91 -26.22
C ASN A 2 -11.07 29.55 -25.53
N ILE A 3 -10.90 29.54 -24.22
CA ILE A 3 -10.65 28.30 -23.44
C ILE A 3 -12.00 27.80 -22.93
N PRO A 4 -12.40 26.53 -23.21
CA PRO A 4 -13.65 25.97 -22.72
C PRO A 4 -13.73 26.02 -21.19
N THR A 5 -14.90 26.34 -20.64
CA THR A 5 -15.15 26.34 -19.19
C THR A 5 -14.86 24.97 -18.58
N GLY A 6 -14.01 24.92 -17.55
CA GLY A 6 -13.57 23.70 -16.87
C GLY A 6 -12.12 23.28 -17.14
N PHE A 7 -11.45 23.91 -18.12
CA PHE A 7 -9.99 23.76 -18.34
C PHE A 7 -9.14 24.71 -17.47
N ASP A 8 -9.78 25.57 -16.68
CA ASP A 8 -9.16 26.45 -15.68
C ASP A 8 -8.95 25.76 -14.32
N VAL A 9 -9.53 24.56 -14.15
CA VAL A 9 -9.51 23.82 -12.89
C VAL A 9 -8.68 22.55 -13.05
N ASP A 10 -7.50 22.54 -12.44
CA ASP A 10 -6.75 21.31 -12.24
C ASP A 10 -7.43 20.50 -11.13
N TYR A 11 -7.97 19.34 -11.49
CA TYR A 11 -8.49 18.38 -10.52
C TYR A 11 -7.33 17.52 -10.01
N ASP A 12 -7.09 17.57 -8.70
CA ASP A 12 -6.20 16.62 -8.05
C ASP A 12 -6.82 15.22 -8.13
N THR A 13 -6.28 14.39 -9.02
CA THR A 13 -6.71 13.00 -9.23
C THR A 13 -5.97 12.03 -8.32
N THR A 14 -5.13 12.51 -7.39
CA THR A 14 -4.45 11.63 -6.45
C THR A 14 -5.41 11.25 -5.31
N PHE A 15 -6.02 10.08 -5.42
CA PHE A 15 -6.80 9.43 -4.35
C PHE A 15 -5.90 8.91 -3.21
N GLY A 16 -4.93 9.72 -2.79
CA GLY A 16 -3.89 9.31 -1.84
C GLY A 16 -3.74 10.30 -0.71
N PHE A 17 -3.79 9.82 0.53
CA PHE A 17 -3.46 10.68 1.67
C PHE A 17 -1.93 10.70 1.84
N PRO A 18 -1.30 11.89 1.93
CA PRO A 18 0.13 11.96 2.21
C PRO A 18 0.39 11.38 3.60
N LYS A 19 1.18 10.30 3.66
CA LYS A 19 1.55 9.62 4.90
C LYS A 19 3.07 9.54 5.01
N VAL A 20 3.50 9.40 6.27
CA VAL A 20 4.90 9.27 6.64
C VAL A 20 5.06 7.97 7.41
N ARG A 21 6.04 7.15 7.04
CA ARG A 21 6.45 5.98 7.81
C ARG A 21 7.96 6.02 8.09
N ARG A 22 8.36 5.45 9.22
CA ARG A 22 9.76 5.21 9.55
C ARG A 22 10.09 3.78 9.17
N ASP A 23 10.92 3.63 8.16
CA ASP A 23 11.41 2.34 7.71
C ASP A 23 12.79 2.08 8.34
N THR A 24 13.05 0.84 8.73
CA THR A 24 14.39 0.41 9.15
C THR A 24 15.07 -0.23 7.96
N ILE A 25 16.16 0.37 7.50
CA ILE A 25 16.94 -0.12 6.36
C ILE A 25 18.19 -0.77 6.91
N VAL A 26 18.47 -1.99 6.43
CA VAL A 26 19.68 -2.74 6.75
C VAL A 26 20.66 -2.58 5.59
N ASP A 27 21.68 -1.75 5.78
CA ASP A 27 22.76 -1.57 4.82
C ASP A 27 23.88 -2.58 5.11
N THR A 28 24.23 -3.39 4.13
CA THR A 28 25.32 -4.37 4.25
C THR A 28 26.47 -4.03 3.30
N THR A 29 27.64 -3.80 3.88
CA THR A 29 28.91 -3.57 3.17
C THR A 29 29.73 -4.85 3.21
N LEU A 30 30.27 -5.25 2.06
CA LEU A 30 31.16 -6.40 1.93
C LEU A 30 32.58 -5.91 1.66
N THR A 31 33.53 -6.59 2.27
CA THR A 31 34.95 -6.46 1.94
C THR A 31 35.35 -7.62 1.04
N ILE A 32 35.74 -7.33 -0.20
CA ILE A 32 36.12 -8.32 -1.20
C ILE A 32 37.56 -8.11 -1.66
N VAL A 33 38.18 -9.16 -2.19
CA VAL A 33 39.49 -9.14 -2.83
C VAL A 33 39.32 -9.27 -4.33
N MET A 34 39.96 -8.36 -5.05
CA MET A 34 40.09 -8.40 -6.50
C MET A 34 41.58 -8.43 -6.86
N PHE A 35 41.93 -9.17 -7.90
CA PHE A 35 43.25 -9.09 -8.52
C PHE A 35 43.31 -7.86 -9.43
N LEU A 36 44.30 -6.98 -9.24
CA LEU A 36 44.59 -5.88 -10.15
C LEU A 36 45.76 -6.26 -11.03
N GLU A 37 45.47 -6.47 -12.31
CA GLU A 37 46.47 -6.80 -13.32
C GLU A 37 47.51 -5.68 -13.49
N GLU A 38 47.09 -4.42 -13.42
CA GLU A 38 47.98 -3.25 -13.50
C GLU A 38 49.06 -3.22 -12.41
N LEU A 39 48.74 -3.78 -11.23
CA LEU A 39 49.63 -3.80 -10.07
C LEU A 39 50.24 -5.18 -9.80
N GLY A 40 49.84 -6.20 -10.57
CA GLY A 40 50.22 -7.59 -10.39
C GLY A 40 49.93 -8.13 -8.99
N ARG A 41 48.92 -7.60 -8.29
CA ARG A 41 48.64 -7.93 -6.88
C ARG A 41 47.16 -7.93 -6.53
N ASN A 42 46.82 -8.59 -5.44
CA ASN A 42 45.50 -8.55 -4.82
C ASN A 42 45.29 -7.21 -4.09
N ASP A 43 44.12 -6.62 -4.26
CA ASP A 43 43.68 -5.43 -3.53
C ASP A 43 42.29 -5.64 -2.93
N THR A 44 41.97 -4.86 -1.90
CA THR A 44 40.73 -4.99 -1.13
C THR A 44 39.77 -3.86 -1.47
N LEU A 45 38.52 -4.19 -1.76
CA LEU A 45 37.46 -3.23 -2.07
C LEU A 45 36.29 -3.36 -1.09
N PHE A 46 35.67 -2.23 -0.77
CA PHE A 46 34.41 -2.16 -0.05
C PHE A 46 33.26 -1.95 -1.03
N ILE A 47 32.28 -2.86 -1.02
CA ILE A 47 31.15 -2.82 -1.94
C ILE A 47 29.83 -3.00 -1.19
N GLN A 48 28.73 -2.50 -1.78
CA GLN A 48 27.39 -2.79 -1.27
C GLN A 48 27.00 -4.22 -1.60
N HIS A 49 26.31 -4.91 -0.69
CA HIS A 49 25.87 -6.30 -0.87
C HIS A 49 25.09 -6.52 -2.17
N LYS A 50 24.23 -5.57 -2.57
CA LYS A 50 23.45 -5.65 -3.83
C LYS A 50 24.30 -5.78 -5.11
N LYS A 51 25.54 -5.29 -5.08
CA LYS A 51 26.48 -5.38 -6.21
C LYS A 51 27.33 -6.65 -6.16
N PHE A 52 27.24 -7.46 -5.12
CA PHE A 52 28.15 -8.59 -4.92
C PHE A 52 28.12 -9.58 -6.08
N ALA A 53 26.92 -9.90 -6.61
CA ALA A 53 26.77 -10.78 -7.75
C ALA A 53 27.58 -10.28 -8.97
N GLU A 54 27.53 -8.98 -9.26
CA GLU A 54 28.28 -8.35 -10.36
C GLU A 54 29.80 -8.47 -10.20
N TYR A 55 30.30 -8.58 -8.97
CA TYR A 55 31.74 -8.74 -8.70
C TYR A 55 32.18 -10.20 -8.77
N VAL A 56 31.35 -11.15 -8.32
CA VAL A 56 31.67 -12.59 -8.36
C VAL A 56 31.81 -13.11 -9.79
N GLU A 57 31.05 -12.53 -10.73
CA GLU A 57 31.13 -12.89 -12.15
C GLU A 57 32.41 -12.40 -12.84
N LYS A 58 33.19 -11.51 -12.21
CA LYS A 58 34.40 -10.96 -12.81
C LYS A 58 35.56 -11.97 -12.72
N PRO A 59 36.36 -12.13 -13.78
CA PRO A 59 37.46 -13.09 -13.80
C PRO A 59 38.57 -12.75 -12.79
N ASN A 60 38.67 -11.48 -12.37
CA ASN A 60 39.63 -11.03 -11.39
C ASN A 60 39.10 -11.04 -9.94
N PHE A 61 37.92 -11.60 -9.69
CA PHE A 61 37.43 -11.83 -8.34
C PHE A 61 38.23 -12.94 -7.66
N VAL A 62 38.64 -12.69 -6.41
CA VAL A 62 39.43 -13.66 -5.63
C VAL A 62 38.59 -14.23 -4.49
N ALA A 63 38.08 -13.39 -3.59
CA ALA A 63 37.35 -13.84 -2.42
C ALA A 63 36.51 -12.73 -1.75
N LYS A 64 35.55 -13.14 -0.92
CA LYS A 64 34.91 -12.28 0.09
C LYS A 64 35.63 -12.49 1.43
N ILE A 65 36.10 -11.41 2.06
CA ILE A 65 36.82 -11.45 3.36
C ILE A 65 35.85 -11.20 4.52
N ALA A 66 35.04 -10.16 4.43
CA ALA A 66 34.20 -9.71 5.55
C ALA A 66 32.85 -9.17 5.07
N SER A 67 31.94 -9.03 6.04
CA SER A 67 30.59 -8.52 5.85
C SER A 67 30.19 -7.78 7.10
N GLU A 68 29.82 -6.52 6.95
CA GLU A 68 29.34 -5.68 8.05
C GLU A 68 27.97 -5.13 7.69
N SER A 69 27.02 -5.24 8.62
CA SER A 69 25.66 -4.74 8.45
C SER A 69 25.38 -3.64 9.48
N LYS A 70 24.73 -2.57 9.04
CA LYS A 70 24.32 -1.46 9.88
C LYS A 70 22.86 -1.13 9.61
N GLU A 71 22.12 -0.90 10.68
CA GLU A 71 20.75 -0.43 10.60
C GLU A 71 20.70 1.10 10.62
N ARG A 72 19.83 1.67 9.81
CA ARG A 72 19.44 3.08 9.90
C ARG A 72 17.94 3.24 9.75
N SER A 73 17.38 4.19 10.49
CA SER A 73 15.99 4.58 10.32
C SER A 73 15.91 5.70 9.28
N GLU A 74 15.06 5.51 8.27
CA GLU A 74 14.79 6.49 7.24
C GLU A 74 13.31 6.89 7.28
N LEU A 75 13.05 8.18 7.13
CA LEU A 75 11.69 8.70 7.06
C LEU A 75 11.25 8.71 5.59
N THR A 76 10.27 7.89 5.25
CA THR A 76 9.76 7.78 3.89
C THR A 76 8.37 8.39 3.79
N ASN A 77 8.23 9.34 2.86
CA ASN A 77 6.96 9.92 2.48
C ASN A 77 6.34 9.05 1.38
N TYR A 78 5.08 8.67 1.54
CA TYR A 78 4.33 7.93 0.53
C TYR A 78 2.90 8.45 0.47
N TYR A 79 2.27 8.35 -0.70
CA TYR A 79 0.84 8.55 -0.82
C TYR A 79 0.16 7.23 -0.54
N ASP A 80 -0.64 7.18 0.51
CA ASP A 80 -1.49 6.04 0.79
C ASP A 80 -2.68 6.10 -0.16
N SER A 81 -2.52 5.51 -1.33
CA SER A 81 -3.56 5.43 -2.36
C SER A 81 -4.69 4.56 -1.82
N TYR A 82 -5.72 5.18 -1.27
CA TYR A 82 -6.95 4.48 -0.91
C TYR A 82 -7.66 4.14 -2.21
N GLN A 83 -7.35 2.98 -2.76
CA GLN A 83 -7.98 2.47 -3.97
C GLN A 83 -9.16 1.58 -3.56
N PRO A 84 -10.40 2.00 -3.84
CA PRO A 84 -11.54 1.11 -3.70
C PRO A 84 -11.29 -0.18 -4.48
N ASN A 85 -11.51 -1.33 -3.86
CA ASN A 85 -11.45 -2.62 -4.52
C ASN A 85 -12.78 -3.36 -4.35
N GLU A 86 -12.95 -4.47 -5.06
CA GLU A 86 -14.20 -5.24 -5.05
C GLU A 86 -14.58 -5.73 -3.66
N ALA A 87 -13.61 -6.02 -2.78
CA ALA A 87 -13.90 -6.44 -1.41
C ALA A 87 -14.66 -5.36 -0.61
N MET A 88 -14.51 -4.09 -0.97
CA MET A 88 -15.22 -2.98 -0.32
C MET A 88 -16.70 -2.88 -0.72
N LEU A 89 -17.14 -3.62 -1.73
CA LEU A 89 -18.56 -3.75 -2.08
C LEU A 89 -19.30 -4.70 -1.13
N HIS A 90 -18.58 -5.45 -0.30
CA HIS A 90 -19.15 -6.40 0.64
C HIS A 90 -19.32 -5.80 2.03
N CYS A 91 -20.46 -6.10 2.66
CA CYS A 91 -20.69 -5.79 4.06
C CYS A 91 -19.74 -6.63 4.92
N PRO A 92 -18.94 -6.02 5.83
CA PRO A 92 -17.94 -6.75 6.61
C PRO A 92 -18.54 -7.74 7.61
N LEU A 93 -19.84 -7.63 7.92
CA LEU A 93 -20.53 -8.52 8.85
C LEU A 93 -21.13 -9.74 8.15
N THR A 94 -21.82 -9.55 7.02
CA THR A 94 -22.53 -10.62 6.32
C THR A 94 -21.76 -11.18 5.13
N ASN A 95 -20.73 -10.47 4.67
CA ASN A 95 -20.03 -10.72 3.41
C ASN A 95 -20.93 -10.63 2.15
N GLU A 96 -22.15 -10.11 2.29
CA GLU A 96 -23.07 -9.86 1.18
C GLU A 96 -22.81 -8.49 0.56
N LEU A 97 -23.14 -8.35 -0.73
CA LEU A 97 -23.00 -7.07 -1.44
C LEU A 97 -23.95 -6.00 -0.89
N TYR A 98 -23.48 -4.75 -0.85
CA TYR A 98 -24.36 -3.61 -0.64
C TYR A 98 -25.38 -3.50 -1.78
N LYS A 99 -26.60 -3.06 -1.45
CA LYS A 99 -27.65 -2.80 -2.43
C LYS A 99 -27.44 -1.41 -3.00
N ILE A 100 -27.05 -1.34 -4.27
CA ILE A 100 -26.79 -0.09 -4.98
C ILE A 100 -27.92 0.14 -5.98
N ASP A 101 -28.74 1.15 -5.71
CA ASP A 101 -29.85 1.56 -6.57
C ASP A 101 -29.51 2.90 -7.23
N VAL A 102 -29.65 2.96 -8.56
CA VAL A 102 -29.51 4.19 -9.35
C VAL A 102 -30.89 4.55 -9.87
N ALA A 103 -31.35 5.78 -9.61
CA ALA A 103 -32.64 6.23 -10.10
C ALA A 103 -32.70 6.23 -11.63
N ASP A 104 -33.90 6.06 -12.19
CA ASP A 104 -34.12 5.96 -13.64
C ASP A 104 -33.67 7.22 -14.40
N ASP A 105 -33.76 8.38 -13.76
CA ASP A 105 -33.29 9.67 -14.26
C ASP A 105 -31.76 9.85 -14.16
N LYS A 106 -31.07 8.86 -13.57
CA LYS A 106 -29.62 8.83 -13.28
C LYS A 106 -29.13 10.01 -12.43
N ASN A 107 -30.02 10.64 -11.68
CA ASN A 107 -29.69 11.83 -10.90
C ASN A 107 -29.46 11.53 -9.41
N SER A 108 -29.78 10.32 -8.94
CA SER A 108 -29.51 9.91 -7.56
C SER A 108 -28.97 8.49 -7.47
N VAL A 109 -28.06 8.27 -6.53
CA VAL A 109 -27.49 6.96 -6.18
C VAL A 109 -27.71 6.69 -4.68
N ARG A 110 -28.30 5.53 -4.40
CA ARG A 110 -28.51 5.03 -3.05
C ARG A 110 -27.69 3.77 -2.82
N VAL A 111 -26.96 3.73 -1.71
CA VAL A 111 -26.23 2.55 -1.24
C VAL A 111 -26.80 2.14 0.11
N ALA A 112 -27.38 0.94 0.18
CA ALA A 112 -28.03 0.42 1.39
C ALA A 112 -27.33 -0.84 1.92
N SER A 113 -27.30 -0.98 3.24
CA SER A 113 -26.84 -2.20 3.90
C SER A 113 -27.66 -3.42 3.47
N PRO A 114 -27.04 -4.60 3.28
CA PRO A 114 -27.80 -5.83 3.09
C PRO A 114 -28.58 -6.23 4.36
N ILE A 115 -28.16 -5.77 5.54
CA ILE A 115 -28.82 -6.02 6.83
C ILE A 115 -30.07 -5.13 6.94
N THR A 116 -31.23 -5.68 6.60
CA THR A 116 -32.54 -5.02 6.75
C THR A 116 -33.18 -5.24 8.12
N ASP A 117 -32.91 -6.39 8.71
CA ASP A 117 -33.49 -6.87 9.97
C ASP A 117 -32.40 -7.11 11.04
N LEU A 118 -32.78 -7.64 12.20
CA LEU A 118 -31.82 -7.97 13.26
C LEU A 118 -30.86 -9.08 12.80
N TYR A 119 -29.62 -8.72 12.50
CA TYR A 119 -28.51 -9.66 12.35
C TYR A 119 -28.04 -10.12 13.74
N LYS A 120 -27.97 -11.44 13.95
CA LYS A 120 -27.51 -12.03 15.21
C LYS A 120 -26.53 -13.16 14.94
N GLU A 121 -25.36 -13.08 15.56
CA GLU A 121 -24.31 -14.09 15.43
C GLU A 121 -23.75 -14.46 16.82
N SER A 122 -23.52 -15.75 17.07
CA SER A 122 -22.90 -16.18 18.33
C SER A 122 -21.44 -15.75 18.37
N ARG A 123 -21.02 -15.13 19.49
CA ARG A 123 -19.64 -14.71 19.73
C ARG A 123 -19.30 -15.08 21.16
N TYR A 124 -18.24 -15.85 21.38
CA TYR A 124 -17.78 -16.22 22.74
C TYR A 124 -18.83 -16.93 23.62
N LEU A 125 -18.95 -18.24 23.46
CA LEU A 125 -19.81 -19.13 24.29
C LEU A 125 -21.27 -18.65 24.40
N ILE A 126 -21.58 -17.84 25.42
CA ILE A 126 -22.93 -17.39 25.77
C ILE A 126 -23.27 -16.00 25.21
N PHE A 127 -22.30 -15.28 24.66
CA PHE A 127 -22.55 -13.97 24.09
C PHE A 127 -22.98 -14.07 22.62
N SER A 128 -23.68 -13.05 22.15
CA SER A 128 -24.03 -12.93 20.74
C SER A 128 -23.89 -11.48 20.32
N PHE A 129 -23.28 -11.28 19.17
CA PHE A 129 -23.33 -10.02 18.47
C PHE A 129 -24.74 -9.82 17.90
N LYS A 130 -25.25 -8.60 18.01
CA LYS A 130 -26.56 -8.19 17.49
C LYS A 130 -26.39 -6.85 16.79
N ALA A 131 -26.71 -6.80 15.51
CA ALA A 131 -26.74 -5.59 14.71
C ALA A 131 -28.15 -5.39 14.14
N HIS A 132 -28.70 -4.19 14.34
CA HIS A 132 -29.95 -3.80 13.70
C HIS A 132 -29.64 -3.24 12.30
N ASN A 133 -30.67 -2.79 11.59
CA ASN A 133 -30.51 -2.16 10.29
C ASN A 133 -29.46 -1.03 10.33
N HIS A 134 -28.44 -1.13 9.48
CA HIS A 134 -27.36 -0.14 9.38
C HIS A 134 -27.69 1.05 8.48
N GLY A 135 -28.90 1.10 7.94
CA GLY A 135 -29.40 2.16 7.10
C GLY A 135 -28.83 2.14 5.68
N TYR A 136 -28.86 3.32 5.08
CA TYR A 136 -28.40 3.64 3.74
C TYR A 136 -27.82 5.05 3.67
N ILE A 137 -27.06 5.29 2.60
CA ILE A 137 -26.61 6.61 2.16
C ILE A 137 -27.31 6.90 0.83
N ASN A 138 -27.89 8.09 0.69
CA ASN A 138 -28.52 8.57 -0.54
C ASN A 138 -27.90 9.91 -0.93
N ASP A 139 -27.18 9.96 -2.05
CA ASP A 139 -26.48 11.16 -2.54
C ASP A 139 -25.62 11.85 -1.47
N GLY A 140 -24.86 11.06 -0.70
CA GLY A 140 -23.99 11.54 0.38
C GLY A 140 -24.71 11.81 1.71
N ILE A 141 -26.04 11.75 1.74
CA ILE A 141 -26.84 11.92 2.96
C ILE A 141 -27.05 10.56 3.62
N ARG A 142 -26.57 10.42 4.86
CA ARG A 142 -26.77 9.22 5.71
C ARG A 142 -28.16 9.22 6.34
N SER A 143 -28.74 8.02 6.51
CA SER A 143 -30.05 7.82 7.15
C SER A 143 -29.98 7.68 8.68
N TRP A 144 -28.79 7.71 9.25
CA TRP A 144 -28.53 7.63 10.68
C TRP A 144 -27.65 8.80 11.13
N ASP A 145 -27.63 9.08 12.43
CA ASP A 145 -26.77 10.10 13.06
C ASP A 145 -25.71 9.52 13.99
#